data_AF-A0A7X3HE55-F1
#
_entry.id   AF-A0A7X3HE55-F1
#
_cell.length_a   1.000
_cell.length_b   1.000
_cell.length_c   1.000
_cell.angle_alpha   90.00
_cell.angle_beta   90.00
_cell.angle_gamma   90.00
#
_symmetry.space_group_name_H-M   'P 1'
#
loop_
_entity.id
_entity.type
_entity.pdbx_description
1 polymer ?
#
loop_
_entity_poly.entity_id
_entity_poly.type
_entity_poly.pdbx_seq_one_letter_code
_entity_poly.pdbx_strand_id
1 'polypeptide(L)'
;FYIGYLNTKNAGGFLPEALSAMLTGTLDNFAGRMGSLLFKQGVDLNVLGQIIAYDTDIDEGEYQRLRGRAIRDMKRTNGRISFKDALDFQKSV
;
A
#
# COMPACT_ATOMS: atom_id res chain seq x y z
N PHE A 1 -28.23 -13.20 -10.30
CA PHE A 1 -27.86 -13.42 -11.72
C PHE A 1 -28.95 -14.18 -12.47
N TYR A 2 -29.17 -15.47 -12.20
CA TYR A 2 -30.07 -16.34 -12.99
C TYR A 2 -31.53 -15.83 -13.13
N ILE A 3 -32.17 -15.40 -12.03
CA ILE A 3 -33.56 -14.88 -12.06
C ILE A 3 -33.67 -13.57 -12.86
N GLY A 4 -32.65 -12.70 -12.76
CA GLY A 4 -32.62 -11.44 -13.53
C GLY A 4 -32.43 -11.67 -15.02
N TYR A 5 -31.57 -12.62 -15.39
CA TYR A 5 -31.37 -13.05 -16.78
C TYR A 5 -32.67 -13.58 -17.41
N LEU A 6 -33.43 -14.42 -16.69
CA LEU A 6 -34.71 -14.97 -17.16
C LEU A 6 -35.81 -13.91 -17.32
N ASN A 7 -35.80 -12.86 -16.49
CA ASN A 7 -36.80 -11.80 -16.53
C ASN A 7 -36.51 -10.71 -17.59
N THR A 8 -35.30 -10.66 -18.15
CA THR A 8 -34.95 -9.71 -19.21
C THR A 8 -35.24 -10.26 -20.60
N LYS A 9 -36.12 -9.58 -21.37
CA LYS A 9 -36.36 -9.89 -22.80
C LYS A 9 -35.15 -9.60 -23.71
N ASN A 10 -34.10 -8.99 -23.17
CA ASN A 10 -32.85 -8.68 -23.85
C ASN A 10 -31.65 -9.17 -23.02
N ALA A 11 -31.41 -10.48 -23.10
CA ALA A 11 -30.35 -11.19 -22.39
C ALA A 11 -28.94 -10.61 -22.61
N GLY A 12 -28.70 -9.88 -23.70
CA GLY A 12 -27.41 -9.26 -24.03
C GLY A 12 -27.02 -8.09 -23.12
N GLY A 13 -27.99 -7.41 -22.50
CA GLY A 13 -27.73 -6.25 -21.62
C GLY A 13 -27.44 -6.62 -20.16
N PHE A 14 -27.90 -7.79 -19.71
CA PHE A 14 -27.86 -8.17 -18.30
C PHE A 14 -26.47 -8.63 -17.83
N LEU A 15 -25.72 -9.32 -18.69
CA LEU A 15 -24.38 -9.82 -18.37
C LEU A 15 -23.37 -8.68 -18.15
N PRO A 16 -23.27 -7.66 -19.03
CA PRO A 16 -22.40 -6.49 -18.79
C PRO A 16 -22.71 -5.75 -17.49
N GLU A 17 -24.00 -5.58 -17.15
CA GLU A 17 -24.44 -4.88 -15.94
C GLU A 17 -24.08 -5.68 -14.68
N ALA A 18 -24.35 -6.99 -14.67
CA ALA A 18 -23.98 -7.85 -13.55
C ALA A 18 -22.46 -7.92 -13.34
N LEU A 19 -21.68 -7.95 -14.43
CA LEU A 19 -20.23 -7.92 -14.38
C LEU A 19 -19.71 -6.58 -13.85
N SER A 20 -20.29 -5.47 -14.31
CA SER A 20 -19.95 -4.13 -13.81
C SER A 20 -20.23 -3.98 -12.32
N ALA A 21 -21.39 -4.44 -11.85
CA ALA A 21 -21.75 -4.43 -10.44
C ALA A 21 -20.80 -5.31 -9.60
N MET A 22 -20.46 -6.51 -10.09
CA MET A 22 -19.50 -7.39 -9.42
C MET A 22 -18.10 -6.75 -9.34
N LEU A 23 -17.60 -6.18 -10.44
CA LEU A 23 -16.29 -5.52 -10.48
C LEU A 23 -16.24 -4.34 -9.53
N THR A 24 -17.27 -3.49 -9.54
CA THR A 24 -17.39 -2.33 -8.65
C THR A 24 -17.37 -2.79 -7.20
N GLY A 25 -18.22 -3.74 -6.81
CA GLY A 25 -18.25 -4.26 -5.44
C GLY A 25 -16.94 -4.93 -5.00
N THR A 26 -16.25 -5.61 -5.92
CA THR A 26 -14.95 -6.23 -5.65
C THR A 26 -13.87 -5.17 -5.43
N LEU A 27 -13.82 -4.15 -6.28
CA LEU A 27 -12.87 -3.04 -6.18
C LEU A 27 -13.14 -2.19 -4.94
N ASP A 28 -14.40 -1.94 -4.59
CA ASP A 28 -14.77 -1.20 -3.38
C ASP A 28 -14.33 -1.95 -2.11
N ASN A 29 -14.57 -3.25 -2.05
CA ASN A 29 -14.11 -4.09 -0.93
C ASN A 29 -12.57 -4.11 -0.86
N PHE A 30 -11.91 -4.30 -2.01
CA PHE A 30 -10.46 -4.27 -2.09
C PHE A 30 -9.89 -2.94 -1.62
N ALA A 31 -10.43 -1.81 -2.08
CA ALA A 31 -10.04 -0.47 -1.67
C ALA A 31 -10.25 -0.25 -0.17
N GLY A 32 -11.38 -0.71 0.38
CA GLY A 32 -11.64 -0.65 1.83
C GLY A 32 -10.62 -1.45 2.65
N ARG A 33 -10.28 -2.66 2.22
CA ARG A 33 -9.26 -3.50 2.87
C ARG A 33 -7.87 -2.89 2.76
N MET A 34 -7.50 -2.39 1.58
CA MET A 34 -6.23 -1.67 1.39
C MET A 34 -6.13 -0.44 2.28
N GLY A 35 -7.19 0.37 2.36
CA GLY A 35 -7.23 1.55 3.23
C GLY A 35 -7.02 1.18 4.70
N SER A 36 -7.67 0.12 5.18
CA SER A 36 -7.48 -0.38 6.54
C SER A 36 -6.04 -0.87 6.80
N LEU A 37 -5.44 -1.58 5.86
CA LEU A 37 -4.06 -2.06 5.98
C LEU A 37 -3.06 -0.90 5.97
N LEU A 38 -3.20 0.05 5.06
CA LEU A 38 -2.35 1.24 4.99
C LEU A 38 -2.46 2.09 6.25
N PHE A 39 -3.66 2.21 6.83
CA PHE A 39 -3.86 2.90 8.09
C PHE A 39 -3.10 2.23 9.24
N LYS A 40 -3.26 0.90 9.41
CA LYS A 40 -2.54 0.13 10.45
C LYS A 40 -1.02 0.26 10.28
N GLN A 41 -0.54 0.10 9.05
CA GLN A 41 0.88 0.27 8.73
C GLN A 41 1.37 1.70 9.02
N GLY A 42 0.55 2.72 8.74
CA GLY A 42 0.86 4.11 9.06
C GLY A 42 0.98 4.36 10.56
N VAL A 43 0.10 3.75 11.36
CA VAL A 43 0.17 3.79 12.83
C VAL A 43 1.45 3.13 13.32
N ASP A 44 1.77 1.92 12.84
CA ASP A 44 2.98 1.21 13.24
C ASP A 44 4.26 1.98 12.88
N LEU A 45 4.32 2.56 11.67
CA LEU A 45 5.44 3.41 11.24
C LEU A 45 5.59 4.67 12.10
N ASN A 46 4.48 5.28 12.52
CA ASN A 46 4.51 6.45 13.39
C ASN A 46 5.05 6.09 14.78
N VAL A 47 4.57 4.98 15.37
CA VAL A 47 5.04 4.50 16.68
C VAL A 47 6.53 4.14 16.61
N LEU A 48 6.95 3.41 15.57
CA LEU A 48 8.36 3.08 15.37
C LEU A 48 9.23 4.34 15.18
N GLY A 49 8.72 5.34 14.45
CA GLY A 49 9.39 6.63 14.29
C GLY A 49 9.62 7.34 15.62
N GLN A 50 8.61 7.34 16.50
CA GLN A 50 8.74 7.91 17.85
C GLN A 50 9.72 7.13 18.73
N ILE A 51 9.68 5.79 18.69
CA ILE A 51 10.62 4.94 19.43
C ILE A 51 12.05 5.21 18.98
N ILE A 52 12.30 5.27 17.66
CA ILE A 52 13.64 5.55 17.13
C ILE A 52 14.09 6.96 17.55
N ALA A 53 13.26 7.98 17.38
CA ALA A 53 13.61 9.34 17.79
C ALA A 53 13.82 9.50 19.31
N TYR A 54 13.25 8.61 20.13
CA TYR A 54 13.48 8.57 21.57
C TYR A 54 14.76 7.80 21.95
N ASP A 55 15.03 6.68 21.29
CA ASP A 55 16.15 5.79 21.59
C ASP A 55 17.46 6.25 20.93
N THR A 56 17.36 7.04 19.85
CA THR A 56 18.50 7.59 19.14
C THR A 56 18.53 9.11 19.26
N ASP A 57 19.72 9.68 19.35
CA ASP A 57 19.93 11.14 19.26
C ASP A 57 19.87 11.65 17.81
N ILE A 58 19.00 11.05 16.97
CA ILE A 58 18.90 11.42 15.56
C ILE A 58 18.35 12.84 15.41
N ASP A 59 19.09 13.70 14.70
CA ASP A 59 18.59 15.03 14.38
C ASP A 59 17.69 15.03 13.13
N GLU A 60 16.90 16.10 12.96
CA GLU A 60 15.98 16.24 11.82
C GLU A 60 16.73 16.20 10.47
N GLY A 61 17.96 16.72 10.39
CA GLY A 61 18.78 16.70 9.20
C GLY A 61 19.24 15.30 8.81
N GLU A 62 19.68 14.50 9.78
CA GLU A 62 20.03 13.09 9.61
C GLU A 62 18.82 12.27 9.17
N TYR A 63 17.67 12.49 9.80
CA TYR A 63 16.41 11.85 9.42
C TYR A 63 16.04 12.16 7.96
N GLN A 64 16.07 13.43 7.54
CA GLN A 64 15.73 13.80 6.16
C GLN A 64 16.74 13.24 5.15
N ARG A 65 18.02 13.11 5.51
CA ARG A 65 19.03 12.44 4.66
C ARG A 65 18.72 10.96 4.47
N LEU A 66 18.42 10.25 5.55
CA LEU A 66 18.02 8.84 5.52
C LEU A 66 16.75 8.65 4.69
N ARG A 67 15.73 9.46 4.94
CA ARG A 67 14.46 9.43 4.21
C ARG A 67 14.63 9.71 2.72
N GLY A 68 15.42 10.72 2.37
CA GLY A 68 15.73 11.06 0.98
C GLY A 68 16.44 9.92 0.25
N ARG A 69 17.33 9.17 0.93
CA ARG A 69 17.97 7.98 0.38
C ARG A 69 16.99 6.82 0.22
N ALA A 70 16.19 6.52 1.24
CA ALA A 70 15.19 5.47 1.19
C ALA A 70 14.25 5.66 -0.02
N ILE A 71 13.83 6.90 -0.31
CA ILE A 71 13.04 7.23 -1.50
C ILE A 71 13.82 6.92 -2.80
N ARG A 72 15.11 7.28 -2.88
CA ARG A 72 15.93 6.98 -4.06
C ARG A 72 16.08 5.48 -4.27
N ASP A 73 16.34 4.73 -3.20
CA ASP A 73 16.48 3.28 -3.26
C ASP A 73 15.15 2.64 -3.68
N MET A 74 14.01 3.07 -3.13
CA MET A 74 12.69 2.60 -3.55
C MET A 74 12.41 2.87 -5.02
N LYS A 75 12.77 4.05 -5.53
CA LYS A 75 12.61 4.39 -6.95
C LYS A 75 13.50 3.52 -7.84
N ARG A 76 14.76 3.31 -7.43
CA ARG A 76 15.74 2.51 -8.19
C ARG A 76 15.37 1.03 -8.25
N THR A 77 14.83 0.47 -7.17
CA THR A 77 14.53 -0.96 -7.06
C THR A 77 13.05 -1.29 -7.29
N ASN A 78 12.24 -0.29 -7.64
CA ASN A 78 10.78 -0.41 -7.74
C ASN A 78 10.16 -1.03 -6.48
N GLY A 79 10.59 -0.54 -5.32
CA GLY A 79 10.15 -0.97 -4.00
C GLY A 79 10.78 -2.26 -3.48
N ARG A 80 11.69 -2.91 -4.22
CA ARG A 80 12.38 -4.14 -3.79
C ARG A 80 13.69 -3.80 -3.09
N ILE A 81 13.62 -3.42 -1.82
CA ILE A 81 14.79 -3.26 -0.95
C ILE A 81 14.87 -4.48 -0.03
N SER A 82 16.03 -5.11 0.05
CA SER A 82 16.28 -6.15 1.05
C SER A 82 16.88 -5.55 2.33
N PHE A 83 16.72 -6.25 3.45
CA PHE A 83 17.38 -5.85 4.71
C PHE A 83 18.91 -5.80 4.57
N LYS A 84 19.49 -6.67 3.73
CA LYS A 84 20.93 -6.65 3.43
C LYS A 84 21.34 -5.34 2.78
N ASP A 85 20.56 -4.83 1.82
CA ASP A 85 20.86 -3.55 1.14
C ASP A 85 20.86 -2.38 2.14
N ALA A 86 19.95 -2.41 3.12
CA ALA A 86 19.90 -1.40 4.19
C ALA A 86 21.07 -1.54 5.18
N LEU A 87 21.45 -2.76 5.53
CA LEU A 87 22.56 -3.04 6.46
C LEU A 87 23.93 -2.67 5.86
N ASP A 88 24.16 -3.04 4.60
CA ASP A 88 25.40 -2.71 3.89
C ASP A 88 25.59 -1.20 3.80
N PHE A 89 24.50 -0.42 3.74
CA PHE A 89 24.58 1.02 3.86
C PHE A 89 24.98 1.50 5.26
N GLN A 90 24.32 1.02 6.32
CA GLN A 90 24.65 1.45 7.69
C GLN A 90 26.13 1.21 8.04
N LYS A 91 26.75 0.17 7.46
CA LYS A 91 28.19 -0.12 7.63
C LYS A 91 29.12 0.78 6.81
N SER A 92 28.59 1.53 5.85
CA SER A 92 29.36 2.42 4.95
C SER A 92 29.37 3.88 5.42
N VAL A 93 28.60 4.20 6.46
CA VAL A 93 28.53 5.51 7.14
C VAL A 93 29.36 5.43 8.41
#